data_AF-A0A447TJ48-F1
#
_entry.id   AF-A0A447TJ48-F1
#
_cell.length_a   1.000
_cell.length_b   1.000
_cell.length_c   1.000
_cell.angle_alpha   90.00
_cell.angle_beta   90.00
_cell.angle_gamma   90.00
#
_symmetry.space_group_name_H-M   'P 1'
#
loop_
_entity.id
_entity.type
_entity.pdbx_description
1 polymer ?
#
loop_
_entity_poly.entity_id
_entity_poly.type
_entity_poly.pdbx_seq_one_letter_code
_entity_poly.pdbx_strand_id
1 'polypeptide(L)' 'MVERLRQSLEEQHFLLLEALAEHIAQMVREEFGAPWVRVAVTKLGILPGVKRVGVQIERGHRPN' A
#
# COMPACT_ATOMS: atom_id res chain seq x y z
N MET A 1 9.69 -10.04 3.61
CA MET A 1 8.59 -9.07 3.43
C MET A 1 8.96 -7.94 2.48
N VAL A 2 9.88 -7.02 2.83
CA VAL A 2 10.20 -5.85 1.97
C VAL A 2 10.64 -6.26 0.56
N GLU A 3 11.51 -7.27 0.44
CA GLU A 3 11.97 -7.74 -0.87
C GLU A 3 10.83 -8.32 -1.73
N ARG A 4 9.97 -9.13 -1.12
CA ARG A 4 8.77 -9.68 -1.77
C ARG A 4 7.83 -8.59 -2.27
N LEU A 5 7.64 -7.53 -1.47
CA LEU A 5 6.86 -6.35 -1.88
C LEU A 5 7.49 -5.67 -3.09
N ARG A 6 8.81 -5.44 -3.10
CA ARG A 6 9.49 -4.83 -4.27
C ARG A 6 9.28 -5.63 -5.54
N GLN A 7 9.55 -6.94 -5.49
CA GLN A 7 9.36 -7.84 -6.63
C GLN A 7 7.93 -7.76 -7.17
N SER A 8 6.93 -7.83 -6.30
CA SER A 8 5.54 -7.76 -6.76
C SER A 8 5.14 -6.41 -7.35
N LEU A 9 5.71 -5.32 -6.85
CA LEU A 9 5.45 -3.97 -7.37
C LEU A 9 6.18 -3.71 -8.70
N GLU A 10 7.24 -4.46 -9.00
CA GLU A 10 7.92 -4.44 -10.30
C GLU A 10 7.16 -5.25 -11.36
N GLU A 11 6.48 -6.32 -10.95
CA GLU A 11 5.71 -7.20 -11.84
C GLU A 11 4.38 -6.60 -12.32
N GLN A 12 3.87 -5.55 -11.66
CA GLN A 12 2.55 -5.00 -11.91
C GLN A 12 2.57 -3.48 -12.05
N HIS A 13 1.79 -2.97 -13.01
CA HIS A 13 1.58 -1.54 -13.19
C HIS A 13 0.26 -1.09 -12.58
N PHE A 14 0.33 -0.09 -11.70
CA PHE A 14 -0.83 0.50 -11.04
C PHE A 14 -1.09 1.92 -11.56
N LEU A 15 -2.32 2.18 -11.97
CA LEU A 15 -2.74 3.51 -12.43
C LEU A 15 -3.20 4.42 -11.29
N LEU A 16 -3.64 3.82 -10.17
CA LEU A 16 -4.22 4.51 -9.02
C LEU A 16 -3.46 4.15 -7.73
N LEU A 17 -3.32 5.13 -6.83
CA LEU A 17 -2.67 4.90 -5.53
C LEU A 17 -3.50 3.98 -4.63
N GLU A 18 -4.81 4.00 -4.80
CA GLU A 18 -5.77 3.13 -4.14
C GLU A 18 -5.52 1.66 -4.47
N ALA A 19 -5.33 1.35 -5.75
CA ALA A 19 -5.06 -0.02 -6.21
C ALA A 19 -3.71 -0.53 -5.68
N LEU A 20 -2.69 0.32 -5.70
CA LEU A 20 -1.38 0.01 -5.11
C LEU A 20 -1.48 -0.25 -3.60
N ALA A 21 -2.19 0.62 -2.87
CA ALA A 21 -2.37 0.46 -1.44
C ALA A 21 -3.13 -0.83 -1.09
N GLU A 22 -4.18 -1.16 -1.85
CA GLU A 22 -4.94 -2.41 -1.67
C GLU A 22 -4.06 -3.64 -1.88
N HIS A 23 -3.30 -3.67 -2.98
CA HIS A 23 -2.40 -4.78 -3.31
C HIS A 23 -1.37 -5.04 -2.20
N ILE A 24 -0.75 -3.98 -1.67
CA ILE A 24 0.18 -4.09 -0.54
C ILE A 24 -0.54 -4.64 0.70
N ALA A 25 -1.74 -4.13 1.01
CA ALA A 25 -2.48 -4.56 2.18
C ALA A 25 -2.91 -6.03 2.10
N GLN A 26 -3.36 -6.47 0.91
CA GLN A 26 -3.72 -7.85 0.64
C GLN A 26 -2.51 -8.77 0.80
N MET A 27 -1.37 -8.44 0.19
CA MET A 27 -0.15 -9.22 0.30
C MET A 27 0.31 -9.38 1.74
N VAL A 28 0.33 -8.29 2.52
CA VAL A 28 0.76 -8.34 3.93
C VAL A 28 -0.17 -9.25 4.75
N ARG A 29 -1.48 -9.23 4.47
CA ARG A 29 -2.44 -10.06 5.20
C ARG A 29 -2.41 -11.52 4.79
N GLU A 30 -2.34 -11.80 3.50
CA GLU A 30 -2.46 -13.16 2.95
C GLU A 30 -1.15 -13.93 3.03
N GLU A 31 -0.02 -13.30 2.67
CA GLU A 31 1.28 -13.98 2.65
C GLU A 31 1.97 -14.00 4.03
N PHE A 32 1.67 -13.02 4.89
CA PHE A 32 2.32 -12.88 6.20
C PHE A 32 1.36 -13.04 7.39
N GLY A 33 0.07 -13.31 7.14
CA GLY A 33 -0.91 -13.64 8.18
C GLY A 33 -1.27 -12.49 9.11
N ALA A 34 -1.05 -11.23 8.70
CA ALA A 34 -1.36 -10.09 9.56
C ALA A 34 -2.87 -9.96 9.81
N PRO A 35 -3.35 -9.95 11.08
CA PRO A 35 -4.78 -9.82 11.37
C PRO A 35 -5.32 -8.42 11.03
N TRP A 36 -4.45 -7.41 11.11
CA TRP A 36 -4.72 -6.03 10.75
C TRP A 36 -3.48 -5.36 10.17
N VAL A 37 -3.67 -4.52 9.15
CA VAL A 37 -2.61 -3.72 8.53
C VAL A 37 -3.12 -2.32 8.22
N ARG A 38 -2.24 -1.33 8.38
CA ARG A 38 -2.45 0.04 7.89
C ARG A 38 -1.39 0.36 6.86
N VAL A 39 -1.82 0.74 5.65
CA VAL A 39 -0.94 1.07 4.53
C VAL A 39 -1.15 2.53 4.16
N ALA A 40 -0.05 3.28 4.08
CA ALA A 40 -0.04 4.65 3.58
C ALA A 40 0.86 4.73 2.34
N VAL A 41 0.29 5.16 1.22
CA VAL A 41 1.02 5.34 -0.04
C VAL A 41 1.03 6.81 -0.37
N THR A 42 2.21 7.39 -0.57
CA THR A 42 2.37 8.82 -0.86
C THR A 42 3.14 9.01 -2.15
N LYS A 43 2.59 9.82 -3.05
CA LYS A 43 3.25 10.30 -4.27
C LYS A 43 3.72 11.74 -4.04
N LEU A 44 5.02 11.96 -4.20
CA LEU A 44 5.67 13.24 -3.92
C LEU A 44 5.57 14.17 -5.14
N GLY A 45 5.34 15.47 -4.92
CA GLY A 45 5.53 16.52 -5.93
C GLY A 45 4.66 16.43 -7.18
N ILE A 46 3.45 15.88 -7.07
CA ILE A 46 2.62 15.56 -8.25
C ILE A 46 1.85 16.77 -8.81
N LEU A 47 1.67 17.82 -8.00
CA LEU A 47 0.92 19.03 -8.35
C LEU A 47 1.72 20.27 -7.94
N PRO A 48 1.67 21.37 -8.73
CA PRO A 48 2.26 22.63 -8.36
C PRO A 48 1.77 23.10 -6.98
N GLY A 49 2.71 23.45 -6.09
CA GLY A 49 2.38 23.91 -4.73
C GLY A 49 2.00 22.80 -3.74
N VAL A 50 1.85 21.54 -4.16
CA VAL A 50 1.51 20.42 -3.27
C VAL A 50 2.73 19.52 -3.05
N LYS A 51 3.22 19.48 -1.81
CA LYS A 51 4.40 18.67 -1.46
C LYS A 51 4.14 17.17 -1.59
N ARG A 52 2.96 16.70 -1.16
CA ARG A 52 2.62 15.28 -1.06
C ARG A 52 1.12 15.06 -1.24
N VAL A 53 0.75 14.04 -2.00
CA VAL A 53 -0.62 13.50 -2.08
C VAL A 53 -0.53 12.00 -1.87
N GLY A 54 -1.51 11.40 -1.19
CA GLY A 54 -1.48 9.98 -0.91
C GLY A 54 -2.81 9.46 -0.40
N VAL A 55 -2.85 8.15 -0.21
CA VAL A 55 -3.98 7.43 0.39
C VAL A 55 -3.50 6.70 1.63
N GLN A 56 -4.38 6.55 2.61
CA GLN A 56 -4.17 5.67 3.76
C GLN A 56 -5.38 4.76 3.89
N ILE A 57 -5.13 3.46 4.01
CA ILE A 57 -6.15 2.44 4.22
C ILE A 57 -5.83 1.57 5.42
N GLU A 58 -6.86 1.01 6.03
CA GLU A 58 -6.76 -0.05 7.04
C GLU A 58 -7.52 -1.29 6.54
N ARG A 59 -6.94 -2.47 6.75
CA ARG A 59 -7.56 -3.76 6.38
C ARG A 59 -7.43 -4.75 7.52
N GLY A 60 -8.45 -5.59 7.70
CA GLY A 60 -8.52 -6.60 8.76
C GLY A 60 -9.10 -6.08 10.06
N HIS A 61 -9.03 -6.90 11.12
CA HIS A 61 -9.58 -6.58 12.43
C HIS A 61 -8.44 -6.37 13.40
N ARG A 62 -8.37 -5.17 13.98
CA ARG A 62 -7.37 -4.90 15.03
C ARG A 62 -7.71 -5.81 16.21
N PRO A 63 -6.83 -6.76 16.59
CA PRO A 63 -7.07 -7.57 17.77
C PRO A 63 -7.13 -6.65 18.98
N ASN A 64 -8.15 -6.85 19.81
CA ASN A 64 -8.36 -6.11 21.06
C ASN A 64 -7.22 -6.39 22.06
#